data_AF-A0A254Q2X7-F1
#
_entry.id   AF-A0A254Q2X7-F1
#
_cell.length_a   1.000
_cell.length_b   1.000
_cell.length_c   1.000
_cell.angle_alpha   90.00
_cell.angle_beta   90.00
_cell.angle_gamma   90.00
#
_symmetry.space_group_name_H-M   'P 1'
#
loop_
_entity.id
_entity.type
_entity.pdbx_description
1 polymer ?
#
loop_
_entity_poly.entity_id
_entity_poly.type
_entity_poly.pdbx_seq_one_letter_code
_entity_poly.pdbx_strand_id
1 'polypeptide(L)'
;MKNSVQLLLIAAILPVSFFAKAEVTQQGGSEEDGPFYVMDWDEFKKITKEQKSYYLGQLIATVPKVTSLKTLSKDKILAAGKNSDLWNEMEDQISKACEEKAADGACKTLQQARVQTFKRGTNH
;
A
#
# COMPACT_ATOMS: atom_id res chain seq x y z
N MET A 1 -23.62 -34.36 -60.85
CA MET A 1 -22.37 -35.09 -61.15
C MET A 1 -21.21 -34.38 -60.45
N LYS A 2 -20.27 -35.19 -59.97
CA LYS A 2 -19.21 -34.86 -59.01
C LYS A 2 -18.22 -33.81 -59.53
N ASN A 3 -17.91 -32.90 -58.62
CA ASN A 3 -16.59 -32.37 -58.22
C ASN A 3 -15.52 -32.15 -59.29
N SER A 4 -15.09 -30.89 -59.36
CA SER A 4 -13.75 -30.51 -59.78
C SER A 4 -13.17 -29.49 -58.80
N VAL A 5 -12.01 -29.88 -58.24
CA VAL A 5 -10.82 -29.07 -57.94
C VAL A 5 -11.00 -27.89 -56.95
N GLN A 6 -10.34 -27.96 -55.79
CA GLN A 6 -9.13 -27.16 -55.50
C GLN A 6 -8.64 -27.37 -54.06
N LEU A 7 -7.33 -27.63 -53.98
CA LEU A 7 -6.49 -27.41 -52.80
C LEU A 7 -6.73 -26.00 -52.26
N LEU A 8 -6.78 -25.85 -50.93
CA LEU A 8 -6.00 -24.81 -50.26
C LEU A 8 -5.94 -25.04 -48.74
N LEU A 9 -4.69 -25.06 -48.25
CA LEU A 9 -4.19 -24.73 -46.92
C LEU A 9 -5.14 -24.87 -45.73
N ILE A 10 -4.76 -25.73 -44.77
CA ILE A 10 -4.64 -25.29 -43.36
C ILE A 10 -3.44 -26.01 -42.74
N ALA A 11 -2.32 -25.30 -42.59
CA ALA A 11 -1.31 -25.64 -41.59
C ALA A 11 -1.95 -25.42 -40.22
N ALA A 12 -2.32 -26.51 -39.54
CA ALA A 12 -2.81 -26.44 -38.17
C ALA A 12 -1.62 -26.14 -37.26
N ILE A 13 -1.44 -24.84 -37.01
CA ILE A 13 -0.67 -24.28 -35.91
C ILE A 13 -1.24 -24.88 -34.64
N LEU A 14 -0.53 -25.84 -34.04
CA LEU A 14 -0.79 -26.21 -32.66
C LEU A 14 -0.43 -25.00 -31.80
N PRO A 15 -1.39 -24.40 -31.06
CA PRO A 15 -1.06 -23.36 -30.11
C PRO A 15 -0.21 -24.02 -29.02
N VAL A 16 1.10 -23.76 -29.07
CA VAL A 16 1.99 -23.87 -27.92
C VAL A 16 1.28 -23.10 -26.82
N SER A 17 0.77 -23.84 -25.84
CA SER A 17 0.16 -23.27 -24.65
C SER A 17 1.26 -22.49 -23.96
N PHE A 18 1.38 -21.21 -24.31
CA PHE A 18 2.00 -20.19 -23.50
C PHE A 18 1.19 -20.17 -22.20
N PHE A 19 1.52 -21.07 -21.29
CA PHE A 19 1.49 -20.72 -19.89
C PHE A 19 2.51 -19.61 -19.77
N ALA A 20 2.04 -18.38 -20.01
CA ALA A 20 2.60 -17.22 -19.35
C ALA A 20 2.59 -17.57 -17.88
N LYS A 21 3.70 -18.13 -17.42
CA LYS A 21 4.08 -18.13 -16.02
C LYS A 21 4.03 -16.66 -15.70
N ALA A 22 2.93 -16.24 -15.08
CA ALA A 22 2.85 -14.94 -14.46
C ALA A 22 4.16 -14.84 -13.70
N GLU A 23 5.01 -13.92 -14.13
CA GLU A 23 6.06 -13.42 -13.29
C GLU A 23 5.31 -12.89 -12.10
N VAL A 24 5.15 -13.76 -11.09
CA VAL A 24 5.14 -13.34 -9.71
C VAL A 24 6.43 -12.57 -9.62
N THR A 25 6.33 -11.27 -9.86
CA THR A 25 7.21 -10.31 -9.23
C THR A 25 7.05 -10.62 -7.76
N GLN A 26 7.85 -11.57 -7.29
CA GLN A 26 8.30 -11.61 -5.92
C GLN A 26 9.02 -10.27 -5.77
N GLN A 27 8.24 -9.21 -5.56
CA GLN A 27 8.63 -8.22 -4.57
C GLN A 27 8.91 -9.07 -3.36
N GLY A 28 10.21 -9.32 -3.15
CA GLY A 28 10.70 -10.18 -2.10
C GLY A 28 9.89 -9.86 -0.85
N GLY A 29 9.12 -10.84 -0.42
CA GLY A 29 8.72 -10.89 0.97
C GLY A 29 10.04 -10.98 1.71
N SER A 30 10.51 -9.85 2.23
CA SER A 30 11.31 -9.90 3.43
C SER A 30 10.37 -10.47 4.48
N GLU A 31 10.49 -11.77 4.67
CA GLU A 31 10.11 -12.48 5.86
C GLU A 31 11.00 -11.94 7.00
N GLU A 32 10.68 -10.72 7.43
CA GLU A 32 11.02 -10.11 8.70
C GLU A 32 9.83 -9.21 9.02
N ASP A 33 8.81 -9.76 9.68
CA ASP A 33 7.83 -8.94 10.39
C ASP A 33 8.55 -8.24 11.55
N GLY A 34 9.34 -7.21 11.19
CA GLY A 34 9.85 -6.24 12.14
C GLY A 34 8.69 -5.49 12.81
N PRO A 35 8.96 -4.72 13.87
CA PRO A 35 7.93 -3.96 14.56
C PRO A 35 7.15 -3.10 13.57
N PHE A 36 5.83 -3.00 13.78
CA PHE A 36 4.99 -2.16 12.95
C PHE A 36 5.47 -0.71 13.06
N TYR A 37 5.83 -0.11 11.92
CA TYR A 37 6.46 1.20 11.87
C TYR A 37 5.59 2.22 11.13
N VAL A 38 5.15 3.24 11.86
CA VAL A 38 4.48 4.45 11.36
C VAL A 38 5.55 5.51 11.09
N MET A 39 5.24 6.50 10.24
CA MET A 39 6.15 7.62 10.00
C MET A 39 6.30 8.45 11.27
N ASP A 40 7.53 8.61 11.77
CA ASP A 40 7.80 9.46 12.92
C ASP A 40 7.73 10.95 12.58
N TRP A 41 7.75 11.80 13.62
CA TRP A 41 7.67 13.26 13.43
C TRP A 41 8.84 13.84 12.62
N ASP A 42 10.03 13.28 12.78
CA ASP A 42 11.24 13.76 12.12
C ASP A 42 11.25 13.45 10.63
N GLU A 43 10.66 12.32 10.24
CA GLU A 43 10.34 11.97 8.86
C GLU A 43 9.24 12.87 8.31
N PHE A 44 8.14 12.99 9.05
CA PHE A 44 6.97 13.76 8.61
C PHE A 44 7.28 15.25 8.40
N LYS A 45 8.14 15.84 9.24
CA LYS A 45 8.49 17.26 9.07
C LYS A 45 9.34 17.53 7.83
N LYS A 46 10.14 16.54 7.38
CA LYS A 46 11.11 16.66 6.28
C LYS A 46 10.52 16.42 4.89
N ILE A 47 9.40 15.69 4.78
CA ILE A 47 8.74 15.43 3.49
C ILE A 47 8.07 16.70 2.92
N THR A 48 7.81 16.70 1.61
CA THR A 48 7.19 17.84 0.92
C THR A 48 5.73 18.04 1.35
N LYS A 49 5.18 19.24 1.09
CA LYS A 49 3.77 19.55 1.40
C LYS A 49 2.80 18.56 0.74
N GLU A 50 3.09 18.14 -0.49
CA GLU A 50 2.26 17.17 -1.22
C GLU A 50 2.32 15.79 -0.56
N GLN A 51 3.52 15.33 -0.20
CA GLN A 51 3.70 14.09 0.55
C GLN A 51 2.97 14.11 1.90
N LYS A 52 3.04 15.22 2.65
CA LYS A 52 2.29 15.38 3.92
C LYS A 52 0.79 15.26 3.69
N SER A 53 0.28 15.92 2.65
CA SER A 53 -1.15 15.91 2.32
C SER A 53 -1.63 14.51 1.93
N TYR A 54 -0.83 13.80 1.13
CA TYR A 54 -1.09 12.40 0.80
C TYR A 54 -1.09 11.51 2.04
N TYR A 55 -0.05 11.60 2.88
CA TYR A 55 0.09 10.74 4.06
C TYR A 55 -1.05 10.97 5.07
N LEU A 56 -1.36 12.22 5.41
CA LEU A 56 -2.49 12.57 6.27
C LEU A 56 -3.81 12.05 5.68
N GLY A 57 -3.99 12.12 4.35
CA GLY A 57 -5.16 11.56 3.67
C GLY A 57 -5.28 10.04 3.87
N GLN A 58 -4.17 9.30 3.80
CA GLN A 58 -4.15 7.86 4.05
C GLN A 58 -4.50 7.53 5.51
N LEU A 59 -3.96 8.29 6.47
CA LEU A 59 -4.30 8.14 7.89
C LEU A 59 -5.80 8.37 8.11
N ILE A 60 -6.37 9.47 7.60
CA ILE A 60 -7.80 9.80 7.73
C ILE A 60 -8.69 8.71 7.13
N ALA A 61 -8.31 8.13 5.99
CA ALA A 61 -9.10 7.11 5.32
C ALA A 61 -9.01 5.72 5.96
N THR A 62 -7.92 5.43 6.67
CA THR A 62 -7.60 4.06 7.10
C THR A 62 -7.73 3.85 8.60
N VAL A 63 -7.36 4.85 9.42
CA VAL A 63 -7.47 4.78 10.89
C VAL A 63 -8.86 4.36 11.37
N PRO A 64 -9.99 4.87 10.82
CA PRO A 64 -11.33 4.46 11.27
C PRO A 64 -11.66 2.97 11.03
N LYS A 65 -10.90 2.28 10.17
CA LYS A 65 -11.07 0.85 9.90
C LYS A 65 -10.43 -0.02 10.99
N VAL A 66 -9.52 0.56 11.79
CA VAL A 66 -8.92 -0.11 12.94
C VAL A 66 -9.81 0.12 14.16
N THR A 67 -10.47 -0.94 14.64
CA THR A 67 -11.51 -0.82 15.68
C THR A 67 -11.03 -0.18 16.99
N SER A 68 -9.78 -0.40 17.39
CA SER A 68 -9.18 0.20 18.60
C SER A 68 -8.85 1.69 18.44
N LEU A 69 -8.84 2.23 17.22
CA LEU A 69 -8.46 3.62 16.93
C LEU A 69 -9.66 4.54 16.65
N LYS A 70 -10.88 4.13 17.01
CA LYS A 70 -12.11 4.93 16.80
C LYS A 70 -12.07 6.33 17.44
N THR A 71 -11.20 6.52 18.44
CA THR A 71 -11.00 7.80 19.13
C THR A 71 -10.14 8.79 18.36
N LEU A 72 -9.40 8.35 17.33
CA LEU A 72 -8.62 9.17 16.42
C LEU A 72 -9.50 9.68 15.27
N SER A 73 -10.12 10.83 15.49
CA SER A 73 -10.92 11.51 14.46
C SER A 73 -10.03 12.17 13.40
N LYS A 74 -10.65 12.51 12.26
CA LYS A 74 -10.02 13.35 11.22
C LYS A 74 -9.38 14.61 11.79
N ASP A 75 -10.08 15.30 12.69
CA ASP A 75 -9.60 16.56 13.25
C ASP A 75 -8.38 16.35 14.15
N LYS A 76 -8.33 15.26 14.91
CA LYS A 76 -7.15 14.89 15.70
C LYS A 76 -5.95 14.56 14.80
N ILE A 77 -6.17 13.83 13.71
CA ILE A 77 -5.10 13.53 12.74
C ILE A 77 -4.56 14.81 12.09
N LEU A 78 -5.44 15.75 11.73
CA LEU A 78 -5.02 17.04 11.15
C LEU A 78 -4.34 17.95 12.17
N ALA A 79 -4.72 17.89 13.45
CA ALA A 79 -4.06 18.60 14.53
C ALA A 79 -2.66 18.02 14.80
N ALA A 80 -2.53 16.70 14.83
CA ALA A 80 -1.25 15.99 14.93
C ALA A 80 -0.30 16.38 13.79
N GLY A 81 -0.79 16.51 12.56
CA GLY A 81 0.01 17.00 11.43
C GLY A 81 0.59 18.42 11.57
N LYS A 82 0.32 19.13 12.67
CA LYS A 82 0.81 20.49 12.96
C LYS A 82 1.57 20.59 14.29
N ASN A 83 1.61 19.53 15.10
CA ASN A 83 2.16 19.56 16.46
C ASN A 83 2.84 18.22 16.77
N SER A 84 4.11 18.27 17.21
CA SER A 84 4.92 17.08 17.47
C SER A 84 4.39 16.20 18.60
N ASP A 85 3.85 16.79 19.65
CA ASP A 85 3.39 16.04 20.82
C ASP A 85 2.13 15.25 20.46
N LEU A 86 1.20 15.89 19.75
CA LEU A 86 0.02 15.24 19.20
C LEU A 86 0.37 14.20 18.13
N TRP A 87 1.44 14.43 17.35
CA TRP A 87 1.96 13.43 16.41
C TRP A 87 2.45 12.19 17.13
N ASN A 88 3.32 12.35 18.11
CA ASN A 88 3.90 11.24 18.86
C ASN A 88 2.83 10.45 19.62
N GLU A 89 1.82 11.13 20.19
CA GLU A 89 0.67 10.46 20.82
C GLU A 89 -0.13 9.62 19.80
N MET A 90 -0.42 10.19 18.63
CA MET A 90 -1.13 9.49 17.56
C MET A 90 -0.31 8.29 17.03
N GLU A 91 0.98 8.48 16.81
CA GLU A 91 1.92 7.45 16.37
C GLU A 91 1.93 6.27 17.34
N ASP A 92 2.12 6.53 18.64
CA ASP A 92 2.11 5.50 19.70
C ASP A 92 0.79 4.73 19.75
N GLN A 93 -0.35 5.42 19.63
CA GLN A 93 -1.66 4.78 19.59
C GLN A 93 -1.81 3.85 18.38
N ILE A 94 -1.42 4.33 17.19
CA ILE A 94 -1.48 3.54 15.96
C ILE A 94 -0.55 2.32 16.06
N SER A 95 0.68 2.53 16.54
CA SER A 95 1.66 1.47 16.69
C SER A 95 1.19 0.37 17.63
N LYS A 96 0.76 0.72 18.86
CA LYS A 96 0.20 -0.25 19.82
C LYS A 96 -0.99 -1.01 19.23
N ALA A 97 -1.93 -0.31 18.60
CA ALA A 97 -3.10 -0.94 18.01
C ALA A 97 -2.77 -1.96 16.91
N CYS A 98 -1.69 -1.73 16.16
CA CYS A 98 -1.28 -2.57 15.04
C CYS A 98 -0.25 -3.64 15.41
N GLU A 99 0.55 -3.43 16.45
CA GLU A 99 1.45 -4.45 17.02
C GLU A 99 0.64 -5.54 17.75
N GLU A 100 -0.37 -5.17 18.55
CA GLU A 100 -1.21 -6.12 19.29
C GLU A 100 -2.07 -7.00 18.37
N LYS A 101 -2.28 -6.57 17.12
CA LYS A 101 -3.19 -7.21 16.15
C LYS A 101 -2.55 -7.39 14.79
N ALA A 102 -1.28 -7.82 14.76
CA ALA A 102 -0.31 -7.88 13.66
C ALA A 102 -0.75 -8.34 12.23
N ALA A 103 -2.03 -8.52 11.92
CA ALA A 103 -2.52 -8.93 10.61
C ALA A 103 -3.83 -8.25 10.13
N ASP A 104 -4.30 -7.15 10.74
CA ASP A 104 -5.42 -6.39 10.15
C ASP A 104 -4.96 -5.72 8.83
N GLY A 105 -5.73 -5.93 7.74
CA GLY A 105 -5.47 -5.31 6.44
C GLY A 105 -5.42 -3.78 6.49
N ALA A 106 -6.10 -3.16 7.45
CA ALA A 106 -6.00 -1.73 7.71
C ALA A 106 -4.60 -1.33 8.22
N CYS A 107 -4.01 -2.10 9.15
CA CYS A 107 -2.65 -1.86 9.64
C CYS A 107 -1.63 -2.03 8.51
N LYS A 108 -1.75 -3.08 7.68
CA LYS A 108 -0.90 -3.22 6.49
C LYS A 108 -1.00 -2.03 5.55
N THR A 109 -2.20 -1.48 5.37
CA THR A 109 -2.43 -0.28 4.55
C THR A 109 -1.72 0.96 5.15
N LEU A 110 -1.76 1.13 6.47
CA LEU A 110 -1.06 2.23 7.16
C LEU A 110 0.47 2.13 7.01
N GLN A 111 1.03 0.94 7.14
CA GLN A 111 2.46 0.71 6.93
C GLN A 111 2.87 1.02 5.47
N GLN A 112 2.07 0.57 4.50
CA GLN A 112 2.29 0.86 3.09
C GLN A 112 2.17 2.35 2.76
N ALA A 113 1.30 3.09 3.45
CA ALA A 113 1.13 4.52 3.24
C ALA A 113 2.44 5.29 3.45
N ARG A 114 3.26 4.91 4.44
CA ARG A 114 4.58 5.51 4.66
C ARG A 114 5.48 5.28 3.45
N VAL A 115 5.62 4.03 3.00
CA VAL A 115 6.47 3.66 1.85
C VAL A 115 6.02 4.40 0.58
N GLN A 116 4.71 4.46 0.33
CA GLN A 116 4.16 5.16 -0.84
C GLN A 116 4.36 6.67 -0.76
N THR A 117 4.36 7.26 0.44
CA THR A 117 4.63 8.69 0.64
C THR A 117 6.02 9.06 0.16
N PHE A 118 7.04 8.29 0.54
CA PHE A 118 8.41 8.54 0.08
C PHE A 118 8.58 8.36 -1.42
N LYS A 119 7.99 7.31 -2.02
CA LYS A 119 8.02 7.06 -3.47
C LYS A 119 7.41 8.19 -4.30
N ARG A 120 6.44 8.93 -3.77
CA ARG A 120 5.85 10.08 -4.47
C ARG A 120 6.79 11.28 -4.55
N GLY A 121 7.73 11.44 -3.61
CA GLY A 121 8.70 12.53 -3.63
C GLY A 121 9.96 12.25 -4.46
N THR A 122 10.15 11.02 -4.94
CA THR A 122 11.32 10.61 -5.73
C THR A 122 11.12 10.71 -7.25
N ASN A 123 9.95 11.16 -7.72
CA ASN A 123 9.60 11.25 -9.15
C ASN A 123 9.68 12.69 -9.71
N HIS A 124 10.49 13.56 -9.10
CA HIS A 124 10.74 14.92 -9.58
C HIS A 124 12.20 15.11 -9.97
#